data_AF-A0A420CH89-F1
#
_entry.id   AF-A0A420CH89-F1
#
_cell.length_a   1.000
_cell.length_b   1.000
_cell.length_c   1.000
_cell.angle_alpha   90.00
_cell.angle_beta   90.00
_cell.angle_gamma   90.00
#
_symmetry.space_group_name_H-M   'P 1'
#
loop_
_entity.id
_entity.type
_entity.pdbx_description
1 polymer ?
#
loop_
_entity_poly.entity_id
_entity_poly.type
_entity_poly.pdbx_seq_one_letter_code
_entity_poly.pdbx_strand_id
1 'polypeptide(L)'
;MGFLLYIYTSLQATFSLVSLGTRFNIKTKMPRSIGVLLGESINFKLRLKLINMTNLRNCLDTASIYCGTYAKYNNGSLFGKWLNLSGYADYDELLATMYELHSDEADPEFMFQDYECPILEKLGLLSECYISKDIYDVLEKINDSGHDVEVYEACLDCLGKMNFQSLYEYVNNFYYGKFNSDEDFVQWLYEDDTFDIPNWVVIDWEATARSIMFDYFESNGHYFKS
;
A
#
# COMPACT_ATOMS: atom_id res chain seq x y z
N MET A 1 -38.18 -16.49 1.87
CA MET A 1 -38.09 -16.45 0.39
C MET A 1 -38.38 -15.02 -0.03
N GLY A 2 -37.38 -14.28 -0.52
CA GLY A 2 -37.59 -12.94 -1.09
C GLY A 2 -36.52 -11.87 -0.79
N PHE A 3 -35.36 -11.99 -1.44
CA PHE A 3 -34.50 -10.94 -2.03
C PHE A 3 -33.93 -9.75 -1.21
N LEU A 4 -32.59 -9.66 -1.25
CA LEU A 4 -31.76 -8.46 -1.16
C LEU A 4 -32.17 -7.39 -2.19
N LEU A 5 -32.01 -6.10 -1.85
CA LEU A 5 -31.27 -5.16 -2.71
C LEU A 5 -30.80 -3.90 -1.95
N TYR A 6 -29.50 -3.63 -2.07
CA TYR A 6 -28.77 -2.40 -1.74
C TYR A 6 -29.30 -1.19 -2.50
N ILE A 7 -29.35 0.01 -1.89
CA ILE A 7 -29.14 1.28 -2.59
C ILE A 7 -28.41 2.29 -1.67
N TYR A 8 -27.19 2.62 -2.09
CA TYR A 8 -26.39 3.80 -1.71
C TYR A 8 -27.19 5.09 -1.96
N THR A 9 -27.17 6.05 -1.03
CA THR A 9 -27.47 7.45 -1.36
C THR A 9 -26.36 8.36 -0.86
N SER A 10 -25.71 8.98 -1.83
CA SER A 10 -24.73 10.04 -1.71
C SER A 10 -25.41 11.40 -1.51
N LEU A 11 -24.68 12.30 -0.84
CA LEU A 11 -24.61 13.74 -1.05
C LEU A 11 -25.93 14.55 -1.15
N GLN A 12 -26.15 15.44 -0.17
CA GLN A 12 -26.29 16.87 -0.49
C GLN A 12 -26.23 17.75 0.76
N ALA A 13 -25.16 18.54 0.85
CA ALA A 13 -25.12 19.74 1.65
C ALA A 13 -26.13 20.75 1.10
N THR A 14 -27.04 21.22 1.94
CA THR A 14 -27.82 22.44 1.70
C THR A 14 -27.74 23.31 2.96
N PHE A 15 -26.83 24.28 2.94
CA PHE A 15 -26.86 25.39 3.89
C PHE A 15 -28.02 26.31 3.50
N SER A 16 -29.11 26.24 4.25
CA SER A 16 -30.20 27.23 4.18
C SER A 16 -29.92 28.35 5.17
N LEU A 17 -29.56 29.53 4.66
CA LEU A 17 -29.56 30.78 5.41
C LEU A 17 -31.01 31.20 5.67
N VAL A 18 -31.51 30.97 6.89
CA VAL A 18 -32.74 31.61 7.37
C VAL A 18 -32.36 32.58 8.48
N SER A 19 -32.51 33.86 8.13
CA SER A 19 -32.48 35.00 9.03
C SER A 19 -33.60 34.90 10.07
N LEU A 20 -33.28 34.76 11.34
CA LEU A 20 -34.09 35.34 12.42
C LEU A 20 -33.17 36.00 13.45
N GLY A 21 -33.41 37.30 13.64
CA GLY A 21 -32.58 38.15 14.47
C GLY A 21 -32.64 37.78 15.94
N THR A 22 -31.47 37.74 16.57
CA THR A 22 -31.31 38.12 17.97
C THR A 22 -29.93 38.75 18.12
N ARG A 23 -29.90 40.03 18.51
CA ARG A 23 -28.67 40.75 18.84
C ARG A 23 -28.03 40.11 20.07
N PHE A 24 -26.96 39.35 19.88
CA PHE A 24 -25.96 39.13 20.92
C PHE A 24 -24.76 40.03 20.64
N ASN A 25 -24.66 41.10 21.41
CA ASN A 25 -23.49 41.97 21.44
C ASN A 25 -22.47 41.33 22.40
N ILE A 26 -21.57 40.50 21.85
CA ILE A 26 -20.39 40.02 22.58
C ILE A 26 -19.19 40.75 22.00
N LYS A 27 -18.78 41.84 22.66
CA LYS A 27 -17.41 42.35 22.57
C LYS A 27 -16.50 41.33 23.27
N THR A 28 -16.03 40.32 22.56
CA THR A 28 -14.81 39.59 22.92
C THR A 28 -13.86 39.63 21.74
N LYS A 29 -12.72 40.24 22.00
CA LYS A 29 -11.58 40.36 21.08
C LYS A 29 -10.99 38.96 20.92
N MET A 30 -11.33 38.24 19.84
CA MET A 30 -10.66 36.98 19.51
C MET A 30 -9.20 37.29 19.13
N PRO A 31 -8.20 36.65 19.76
CA PRO A 31 -6.84 36.69 19.22
C PRO A 31 -6.82 35.97 17.87
N ARG A 32 -6.48 36.72 16.82
CA ARG A 32 -6.15 36.17 15.50
C ARG A 32 -4.81 35.46 15.60
N SER A 33 -4.78 34.13 15.60
CA SER A 33 -3.70 33.37 14.95
C SER A 33 -3.81 31.83 14.96
N ILE A 34 -4.61 31.19 15.81
CA ILE A 34 -4.52 29.71 15.96
C ILE A 34 -5.50 28.92 15.06
N GLY A 35 -6.64 29.50 14.67
CA GLY A 35 -7.67 28.79 13.90
C GLY A 35 -7.39 28.60 12.40
N VAL A 36 -6.37 29.26 11.84
CA VAL A 36 -6.05 29.18 10.40
C VAL A 36 -4.99 28.10 10.13
N LEU A 37 -4.00 27.95 11.02
CA LEU A 37 -2.89 27.00 10.85
C LEU A 37 -3.31 25.54 10.96
N LEU A 38 -4.21 25.20 11.90
CA LEU A 38 -4.73 23.83 12.04
C LEU A 38 -5.55 23.40 10.81
N GLY A 39 -6.39 24.30 10.29
CA GLY A 39 -7.17 24.06 9.08
C GLY A 39 -6.31 23.92 7.83
N GLU A 40 -5.25 24.72 7.70
CA GLU A 40 -4.29 24.62 6.60
C GLU A 40 -3.43 23.34 6.69
N SER A 41 -2.96 22.97 7.88
CA SER A 41 -2.16 21.76 8.12
C SER A 41 -2.96 20.48 7.86
N ILE A 42 -4.22 20.41 8.31
CA ILE A 42 -5.12 19.28 8.04
C ILE A 42 -5.43 19.17 6.53
N ASN A 43 -5.75 20.30 5.88
CA ASN A 43 -5.99 20.30 4.43
C ASN A 43 -4.73 19.96 3.62
N PHE A 44 -3.55 20.37 4.10
CA PHE A 44 -2.28 20.04 3.49
C PHE A 44 -1.98 18.54 3.64
N LYS A 45 -2.11 17.96 4.84
CA LYS A 45 -1.97 16.51 5.07
C LYS A 45 -2.97 15.69 4.24
N LEU A 46 -4.24 16.12 4.16
CA LEU A 46 -5.27 15.48 3.32
C LEU A 46 -4.95 15.58 1.83
N ARG A 47 -4.51 16.75 1.36
CA ARG A 47 -4.13 16.97 -0.04
C ARG A 47 -2.88 16.18 -0.41
N LEU A 48 -1.89 16.09 0.47
CA LEU A 48 -0.70 15.26 0.28
C LEU A 48 -1.07 13.77 0.21
N LYS A 49 -1.98 13.30 1.09
CA LYS A 49 -2.51 11.93 1.05
C LYS A 49 -3.23 11.63 -0.26
N LEU A 50 -4.04 12.55 -0.78
CA LEU A 50 -4.71 12.42 -2.08
C LEU A 50 -3.74 12.39 -3.28
N ILE A 51 -2.68 13.21 -3.25
CA ILE A 51 -1.64 13.24 -4.30
C ILE A 51 -0.82 11.94 -4.29
N ASN A 52 -0.55 11.38 -3.11
CA ASN A 52 0.13 10.09 -3.00
C ASN A 52 -0.76 8.96 -3.54
N MET A 53 -2.06 8.93 -3.22
CA MET A 53 -2.98 7.91 -3.73
C MET A 53 -3.16 7.93 -5.26
N THR A 54 -2.95 9.06 -5.92
CA THR A 54 -3.11 9.19 -7.39
C THR A 54 -1.85 8.87 -8.19
N ASN A 55 -0.70 8.69 -7.53
CA ASN A 55 0.59 8.35 -8.15
C ASN A 55 1.06 6.93 -7.80
N LEU A 56 0.20 6.10 -7.19
CA LEU A 56 0.54 4.71 -6.89
C LEU A 56 0.74 3.95 -8.20
N ARG A 57 1.90 3.30 -8.33
CA ARG A 57 2.14 2.37 -9.44
C ARG A 57 1.20 1.19 -9.28
N ASN A 58 0.46 0.87 -10.33
CA ASN A 58 -0.34 -0.33 -10.35
C ASN A 58 0.60 -1.55 -10.34
N CYS A 59 0.44 -2.42 -9.35
CA CYS A 59 1.31 -3.58 -9.18
C CYS A 59 1.29 -4.51 -10.41
N LEU A 60 0.17 -4.58 -11.12
CA LEU A 60 0.04 -5.37 -12.37
C LEU A 60 0.91 -4.82 -13.49
N ASP A 61 1.07 -3.49 -13.60
CA ASP A 61 1.85 -2.86 -14.68
C ASP A 61 3.35 -3.20 -14.57
N THR A 62 3.81 -3.42 -13.35
CA THR A 62 5.21 -3.74 -13.03
C THR A 62 5.45 -5.24 -12.83
N ALA A 63 4.41 -6.07 -12.84
CA ALA A 63 4.53 -7.50 -12.63
C ALA A 63 4.68 -8.24 -13.96
N SER A 64 5.81 -8.93 -14.14
CA SER A 64 6.07 -9.74 -15.33
C SER A 64 6.65 -11.09 -14.93
N ILE A 65 6.27 -12.15 -15.65
CA ILE A 65 6.77 -13.50 -15.42
C ILE A 65 7.40 -14.05 -16.70
N TYR A 66 8.55 -14.72 -16.61
CA TYR A 66 9.12 -15.46 -17.73
C TYR A 66 8.61 -16.90 -17.72
N CYS A 67 7.77 -17.23 -18.69
CA CYS A 67 7.18 -18.56 -18.82
C CYS A 67 7.94 -19.37 -19.89
N GLY A 68 8.57 -20.46 -19.45
CA GLY A 68 9.10 -21.53 -20.30
C GLY A 68 8.50 -22.88 -19.91
N THR A 69 9.10 -23.98 -20.38
CA THR A 69 8.73 -25.35 -19.97
C THR A 69 9.94 -26.18 -19.57
N TYR A 70 9.76 -27.11 -18.64
CA TYR A 70 10.80 -28.05 -18.24
C TYR A 70 11.25 -28.93 -19.42
N ALA A 71 10.33 -29.32 -20.31
CA ALA A 71 10.65 -30.10 -21.50
C ALA A 71 11.63 -29.37 -22.43
N LYS A 72 11.41 -28.07 -22.69
CA LYS A 72 12.32 -27.25 -23.51
C LYS A 72 13.65 -27.05 -22.80
N TYR A 73 13.63 -26.72 -21.51
CA TYR A 73 14.84 -26.52 -20.71
C TYR A 73 15.74 -27.77 -20.68
N ASN A 74 15.16 -28.94 -20.41
CA ASN A 74 15.87 -30.22 -20.37
C ASN A 74 16.45 -30.64 -21.73
N ASN A 75 15.87 -30.14 -22.82
CA ASN A 75 16.37 -30.34 -24.19
C ASN A 75 17.37 -29.25 -24.63
N GLY A 76 17.85 -28.41 -23.70
CA GLY A 76 18.83 -27.36 -23.97
C GLY A 76 18.26 -26.11 -24.64
N SER A 77 16.93 -25.94 -24.63
CA SER A 77 16.25 -24.76 -25.16
C SER A 77 15.78 -23.85 -24.03
N LEU A 78 16.20 -22.59 -24.05
CA LEU A 78 15.73 -21.54 -23.13
C LEU A 78 14.48 -20.82 -23.69
N PHE A 79 13.78 -21.42 -24.65
CA PHE A 79 12.60 -20.82 -25.24
C PHE A 79 11.50 -20.62 -24.18
N GLY A 80 11.06 -19.37 -24.10
CA GLY A 80 9.98 -18.90 -23.26
C GLY A 80 9.63 -17.47 -23.64
N LYS A 81 8.77 -16.83 -22.88
CA LYS A 81 8.36 -15.46 -23.12
C LYS A 81 8.11 -14.73 -21.80
N TRP A 82 8.51 -13.46 -21.77
CA TRP A 82 8.06 -12.52 -20.75
C TRP A 82 6.58 -12.19 -20.96
N LEU A 83 5.77 -12.46 -19.94
CA LEU A 83 4.34 -12.19 -19.89
C LEU A 83 4.11 -11.10 -18.84
N ASN A 84 3.68 -9.92 -19.28
CA ASN A 84 3.32 -8.84 -18.36
C ASN A 84 1.88 -9.04 -17.88
N LEU A 85 1.67 -9.04 -16.57
CA LEU A 85 0.37 -9.37 -15.97
C LEU A 85 -0.71 -8.33 -16.29
N SER A 86 -0.37 -7.05 -16.50
CA SER A 86 -1.38 -6.06 -16.93
C SER A 86 -1.88 -6.26 -18.37
N GLY A 87 -1.22 -7.14 -19.14
CA GLY A 87 -1.63 -7.52 -20.48
C GLY A 87 -2.81 -8.49 -20.53
N TYR A 88 -3.26 -9.01 -19.39
CA TYR A 88 -4.33 -10.00 -19.28
C TYR A 88 -5.40 -9.51 -18.29
N ALA A 89 -6.66 -9.87 -18.56
CA ALA A 89 -7.79 -9.51 -17.70
C ALA A 89 -7.81 -10.33 -16.41
N ASP A 90 -7.41 -11.61 -16.47
CA ASP A 90 -7.47 -12.52 -15.34
C ASP A 90 -6.48 -13.70 -15.49
N TYR A 91 -6.51 -14.59 -14.48
CA TYR A 91 -5.69 -15.80 -14.45
C TYR A 91 -5.98 -16.76 -15.61
N ASP A 92 -7.24 -16.90 -16.02
CA ASP A 92 -7.62 -17.86 -17.05
C ASP A 92 -7.12 -17.40 -18.43
N GLU A 93 -7.14 -16.09 -18.72
CA GLU A 93 -6.55 -15.52 -19.94
C GLU A 93 -5.02 -15.67 -19.96
N LEU A 94 -4.36 -15.41 -18.83
CA LEU A 94 -2.92 -15.66 -18.68
C LEU A 94 -2.60 -17.14 -18.93
N LEU A 95 -3.37 -18.05 -18.33
CA LEU A 95 -3.20 -19.50 -18.46
C LEU A 95 -3.40 -19.96 -19.91
N ALA A 96 -4.47 -19.48 -20.57
CA ALA A 96 -4.72 -19.76 -21.97
C ALA A 96 -3.55 -19.32 -22.86
N THR A 97 -2.97 -18.14 -22.58
CA THR A 97 -1.80 -17.62 -23.31
C THR A 97 -0.55 -18.47 -23.08
N MET A 98 -0.34 -18.98 -21.87
CA MET A 98 0.77 -19.90 -21.56
C MET A 98 0.64 -21.22 -22.34
N TYR A 99 -0.56 -21.79 -22.41
CA TYR A 99 -0.82 -22.97 -23.24
C TYR A 99 -0.67 -22.71 -24.73
N GLU A 100 -1.09 -21.55 -25.23
CA GLU A 100 -0.90 -21.17 -26.63
C GLU A 100 0.60 -21.03 -26.98
N LEU A 101 1.37 -20.40 -26.10
CA LEU A 101 2.82 -20.21 -26.23
C LEU A 101 3.59 -21.55 -26.36
N HIS A 102 3.10 -22.59 -25.67
CA HIS A 102 3.69 -23.93 -25.67
C HIS A 102 2.78 -24.97 -26.34
N SER A 103 1.96 -24.55 -27.30
CA SER A 103 1.03 -25.40 -28.04
C SER A 103 1.69 -26.49 -28.90
N ASP A 104 3.02 -26.43 -29.07
CA ASP A 104 3.85 -27.47 -29.68
C ASP A 104 4.06 -28.69 -28.77
N GLU A 105 3.74 -28.60 -27.48
CA GLU A 105 3.80 -29.67 -26.48
C GLU A 105 2.38 -30.20 -26.17
N ALA A 106 2.23 -31.51 -25.99
CA ALA A 106 0.92 -32.11 -25.72
C ALA A 106 0.40 -31.85 -24.30
N ASP A 107 1.32 -31.73 -23.34
CA ASP A 107 1.06 -31.44 -21.93
C ASP A 107 2.24 -30.60 -21.39
N PRO A 108 2.25 -29.27 -21.63
CA PRO A 108 3.38 -28.43 -21.27
C PRO A 108 3.50 -28.31 -19.74
N GLU A 109 4.64 -28.73 -19.20
CA GLU A 109 5.01 -28.51 -17.80
C GLU A 109 5.70 -27.15 -17.66
N PHE A 110 4.94 -26.13 -17.22
CA PHE A 110 5.44 -24.76 -17.10
C PHE A 110 6.59 -24.63 -16.09
N MET A 111 7.55 -23.79 -16.46
CA MET A 111 8.70 -23.41 -15.65
C MET A 111 8.83 -21.88 -15.65
N PHE A 112 8.67 -21.26 -14.49
CA PHE A 112 8.80 -19.82 -14.26
C PHE A 112 10.23 -19.50 -13.83
N GLN A 113 11.09 -19.23 -14.81
CA GLN A 113 12.53 -19.14 -14.60
C GLN A 113 12.97 -17.80 -13.99
N ASP A 114 12.21 -16.75 -14.25
CA ASP A 114 12.50 -15.39 -13.81
C ASP A 114 11.20 -14.59 -13.70
N TYR A 115 11.21 -13.54 -12.89
CA TYR A 115 10.05 -12.70 -12.66
C TYR A 115 10.44 -11.30 -12.19
N GLU A 116 9.60 -10.32 -12.50
CA GLU A 116 9.66 -8.96 -11.99
C GLU A 116 8.44 -8.77 -11.08
N CYS A 117 8.68 -8.39 -9.81
CA CYS A 117 7.73 -8.28 -8.67
C CYS A 117 7.99 -9.33 -7.56
N PRO A 118 9.01 -9.12 -6.70
CA PRO A 118 9.40 -10.03 -5.62
C PRO A 118 8.30 -10.39 -4.62
N ILE A 119 7.32 -9.52 -4.40
CA ILE A 119 6.16 -9.80 -3.53
C ILE A 119 5.46 -11.12 -3.91
N LEU A 120 5.45 -11.50 -5.20
CA LEU A 120 4.77 -12.70 -5.69
C LEU A 120 5.38 -13.97 -5.09
N GLU A 121 6.71 -14.07 -5.08
CA GLU A 121 7.41 -15.20 -4.45
C GLU A 121 7.27 -15.16 -2.92
N LYS A 122 7.40 -13.96 -2.31
CA LYS A 122 7.32 -13.81 -0.85
C LYS A 122 5.95 -14.22 -0.30
N LEU A 123 4.87 -13.97 -1.04
CA LEU A 123 3.51 -14.39 -0.72
C LEU A 123 3.19 -15.84 -1.12
N GLY A 124 4.11 -16.53 -1.81
CA GLY A 124 3.88 -17.89 -2.31
C GLY A 124 2.87 -17.94 -3.46
N LEU A 125 2.64 -16.82 -4.15
CA LEU A 125 1.79 -16.75 -5.35
C LEU A 125 2.53 -17.25 -6.59
N LEU A 126 3.85 -17.19 -6.58
CA LEU A 126 4.71 -17.64 -7.66
C LEU A 126 5.86 -18.47 -7.10
N SER A 127 6.18 -19.57 -7.77
CA SER A 127 7.43 -20.31 -7.63
C SER A 127 7.85 -20.82 -9.00
N GLU A 128 9.04 -21.44 -9.09
CA GLU A 128 9.57 -21.96 -10.35
C GLU A 128 8.59 -22.90 -11.09
N CYS A 129 7.74 -23.63 -10.36
CA CYS A 129 6.83 -24.62 -10.94
C CYS A 129 5.35 -24.36 -10.62
N TYR A 130 5.01 -23.20 -10.05
CA TYR A 130 3.66 -22.92 -9.58
C TYR A 130 3.31 -21.45 -9.71
N ILE A 131 2.08 -21.19 -10.17
CA ILE A 131 1.45 -19.88 -10.11
C ILE A 131 0.06 -20.04 -9.49
N SER A 132 -0.23 -19.21 -8.49
CA SER A 132 -1.51 -19.20 -7.81
C SER A 132 -2.58 -18.58 -8.70
N LYS A 133 -3.77 -19.20 -8.72
CA LYS A 133 -4.97 -18.64 -9.34
C LYS A 133 -5.43 -17.32 -8.70
N ASP A 134 -5.04 -17.10 -7.44
CA ASP A 134 -5.43 -15.91 -6.68
C ASP A 134 -4.48 -14.72 -6.94
N ILE A 135 -3.54 -14.84 -7.90
CA ILE A 135 -2.51 -13.82 -8.17
C ILE A 135 -3.14 -12.46 -8.52
N TYR A 136 -4.14 -12.42 -9.40
CA TYR A 136 -4.81 -11.17 -9.79
C TYR A 136 -5.59 -10.57 -8.61
N ASP A 137 -6.38 -11.38 -7.90
CA ASP A 137 -7.14 -10.95 -6.73
C ASP A 137 -6.24 -10.30 -5.65
N VAL A 138 -5.04 -10.85 -5.43
CA VAL A 138 -4.09 -10.30 -4.46
C VAL A 138 -3.48 -8.99 -4.95
N LEU A 139 -3.05 -8.93 -6.20
CA LEU A 139 -2.48 -7.71 -6.78
C LEU A 139 -3.48 -6.56 -6.85
N GLU A 140 -4.74 -6.85 -7.19
CA GLU A 140 -5.83 -5.88 -7.15
C GLU A 140 -6.08 -5.37 -5.74
N LYS A 141 -6.12 -6.25 -4.73
CA LYS A 141 -6.27 -5.83 -3.32
C LYS A 141 -5.11 -4.94 -2.85
N ILE A 142 -3.88 -5.21 -3.28
CA ILE A 142 -2.74 -4.34 -3.00
C ILE A 142 -2.98 -2.96 -3.60
N ASN A 143 -3.39 -2.89 -4.87
CA ASN A 143 -3.70 -1.61 -5.53
C ASN A 143 -4.83 -0.84 -4.83
N ASP A 144 -5.90 -1.55 -4.45
CA ASP A 144 -7.08 -0.97 -3.79
C ASP A 144 -6.79 -0.47 -2.36
N SER A 145 -5.72 -0.96 -1.73
CA SER A 145 -5.31 -0.51 -0.39
C SER A 145 -4.88 0.96 -0.33
N GLY A 146 -4.47 1.53 -1.46
CA GLY A 146 -3.86 2.86 -1.49
C GLY A 146 -2.41 2.88 -1.01
N HIS A 147 -1.76 1.72 -0.89
CA HIS A 147 -0.34 1.57 -0.57
C HIS A 147 0.44 1.03 -1.78
N ASP A 148 1.69 1.46 -1.93
CA ASP A 148 2.60 0.92 -2.95
C ASP A 148 3.01 -0.52 -2.58
N VAL A 149 3.32 -1.35 -3.57
CA VAL A 149 3.80 -2.73 -3.36
C VAL A 149 5.06 -2.75 -2.48
N GLU A 150 5.91 -1.72 -2.57
CA GLU A 150 7.11 -1.57 -1.72
C GLU A 150 6.77 -1.59 -0.22
N VAL A 151 5.58 -1.11 0.19
CA VAL A 151 5.14 -1.12 1.60
C VAL A 151 4.91 -2.57 2.06
N TYR A 152 4.28 -3.38 1.22
CA TYR A 152 4.02 -4.79 1.51
C TYR A 152 5.31 -5.60 1.56
N GLU A 153 6.25 -5.31 0.64
CA GLU A 153 7.55 -5.96 0.61
C GLU A 153 8.38 -5.64 1.85
N ALA A 154 8.43 -4.36 2.24
CA ALA A 154 9.11 -3.92 3.46
C ALA A 154 8.53 -4.58 4.72
N CYS A 155 7.20 -4.70 4.79
CA CYS A 155 6.54 -5.37 5.91
C CYS A 155 6.92 -6.86 6.01
N LEU A 156 6.97 -7.57 4.87
CA LEU A 156 7.42 -8.97 4.81
C LEU A 156 8.91 -9.13 5.14
N ASP A 157 9.75 -8.13 4.84
CA ASP A 157 11.17 -8.15 5.24
C ASP A 157 11.34 -8.06 6.76
N CYS A 158 10.46 -7.32 7.45
CA CYS A 158 10.46 -7.21 8.91
C CYS A 158 9.85 -8.45 9.60
N LEU A 159 8.67 -8.90 9.14
CA LEU A 159 7.88 -9.93 9.83
C LEU A 159 8.11 -11.35 9.32
N GLY A 160 8.74 -11.49 8.14
CA GLY A 160 8.88 -12.75 7.43
C GLY A 160 7.63 -13.18 6.66
N LYS A 161 7.65 -14.42 6.17
CA LYS A 161 6.58 -14.96 5.32
C LYS A 161 5.28 -15.13 6.11
N MET A 162 4.18 -14.58 5.59
CA MET A 162 2.83 -14.76 6.11
C MET A 162 1.80 -14.77 4.99
N ASN A 163 0.56 -15.18 5.31
CA ASN A 163 -0.52 -15.15 4.33
C ASN A 163 -0.92 -13.70 3.99
N PHE A 164 -1.45 -13.51 2.78
CA PHE A 164 -1.79 -12.18 2.29
C PHE A 164 -2.84 -11.45 3.13
N GLN A 165 -3.84 -12.15 3.68
CA GLN A 165 -4.89 -11.50 4.48
C GLN A 165 -4.33 -10.88 5.75
N SER A 166 -3.47 -11.61 6.48
CA SER A 166 -2.80 -11.10 7.67
C SER A 166 -1.87 -9.94 7.34
N LEU A 167 -1.12 -10.02 6.23
CA LEU A 167 -0.28 -8.92 5.77
C LEU A 167 -1.10 -7.67 5.43
N TYR A 168 -2.19 -7.86 4.68
CA TYR A 168 -3.09 -6.79 4.27
C TYR A 168 -3.71 -6.07 5.47
N GLU A 169 -4.21 -6.81 6.46
CA GLU A 169 -4.73 -6.24 7.69
C GLU A 169 -3.63 -5.53 8.49
N TYR A 170 -2.44 -6.10 8.55
CA TYR A 170 -1.35 -5.51 9.31
C TYR A 170 -0.90 -4.18 8.70
N VAL A 171 -0.61 -4.13 7.40
CA VAL A 171 -0.18 -2.91 6.70
C VAL A 171 -1.22 -1.79 6.88
N ASN A 172 -2.50 -2.09 6.67
CA ASN A 172 -3.56 -1.08 6.78
C ASN A 172 -3.76 -0.52 8.19
N ASN A 173 -3.35 -1.24 9.24
CA ASN A 173 -3.54 -0.83 10.64
C ASN A 173 -2.27 -0.30 11.31
N PHE A 174 -1.09 -0.75 10.88
CA PHE A 174 0.17 -0.53 11.59
C PHE A 174 1.25 0.18 10.78
N TYR A 175 1.00 0.54 9.52
CA TYR A 175 1.93 1.33 8.71
C TYR A 175 1.86 2.84 9.06
N TYR A 176 3.01 3.44 9.36
CA TYR A 176 3.11 4.85 9.75
C TYR A 176 3.55 5.79 8.63
N GLY A 177 4.28 5.28 7.64
CA GLY A 177 4.77 6.09 6.53
C GLY A 177 6.21 5.79 6.16
N LYS A 178 6.76 6.64 5.29
CA LYS A 178 8.15 6.59 4.84
C LYS A 178 8.94 7.76 5.43
N PHE A 179 10.08 7.48 6.05
CA PHE A 179 10.96 8.48 6.68
C PHE A 179 12.42 8.24 6.26
N ASN A 180 13.28 9.24 6.40
CA ASN A 180 14.69 9.12 5.99
C ASN A 180 15.57 8.50 7.08
N SER A 181 15.15 8.61 8.34
CA SER A 181 15.85 8.04 9.49
C SER A 181 14.90 7.83 10.67
N ASP A 182 15.38 7.08 11.66
CA ASP A 182 14.63 6.79 12.89
C ASP A 182 14.36 8.08 13.68
N GLU A 183 15.29 9.04 13.65
CA GLU A 183 15.12 10.35 14.27
C GLU A 183 13.99 11.14 13.61
N ASP A 184 13.94 11.17 12.26
CA ASP A 184 12.86 11.84 11.52
C ASP A 184 11.48 11.23 11.88
N PHE A 185 11.40 9.90 11.94
CA PHE A 185 10.18 9.19 12.32
C PHE A 185 9.74 9.51 13.76
N VAL A 186 10.67 9.41 14.71
CA VAL A 186 10.38 9.59 16.14
C VAL A 186 10.10 11.04 16.48
N GLN A 187 10.80 11.98 15.83
CA GLN A 187 10.46 13.39 15.89
C GLN A 187 9.04 13.59 15.37
N TRP A 188 8.69 13.13 14.16
CA TRP A 188 7.32 13.26 13.64
C TRP A 188 6.25 12.63 14.56
N LEU A 189 6.57 11.52 15.23
CA LEU A 189 5.66 10.81 16.12
C LEU A 189 5.33 11.62 17.39
N TYR A 190 6.29 12.39 17.91
CA TYR A 190 6.18 13.09 19.20
C TYR A 190 6.23 14.62 19.13
N GLU A 191 6.55 15.20 17.97
CA GLU A 191 6.63 16.64 17.74
C GLU A 191 5.24 17.30 17.63
N ASP A 192 4.15 16.52 17.63
CA ASP A 192 2.80 17.09 17.72
C ASP A 192 2.55 17.77 19.09
N ASP A 193 1.59 18.70 19.14
CA ASP A 193 1.26 19.64 20.24
C ASP A 193 0.88 18.98 21.59
N THR A 194 1.05 17.67 21.74
CA THR A 194 0.77 16.92 22.98
C THR A 194 1.76 17.21 24.10
N PHE A 195 2.97 17.66 23.77
CA PHE A 195 3.96 18.09 24.75
C PHE A 195 4.17 19.60 24.70
N ASP A 196 3.74 20.28 25.77
CA ASP A 196 3.96 21.71 25.96
C ASP A 196 5.40 21.95 26.45
N ILE A 197 6.36 21.78 25.52
CA ILE A 197 7.80 21.82 25.83
C ILE A 197 8.31 23.27 25.76
N PRO A 198 8.93 23.80 26.83
CA PRO A 198 9.55 25.13 26.77
C PRO A 198 10.64 25.20 25.71
N ASN A 199 10.73 26.32 25.00
CA ASN A 199 11.68 26.54 23.89
C ASN A 199 13.18 26.39 24.22
N TRP A 200 13.54 26.35 25.50
CA TRP A 200 14.92 26.15 25.96
C TRP A 200 15.25 24.68 26.24
N VAL A 201 14.27 23.79 26.16
CA VAL A 201 14.49 22.34 26.20
C VAL A 201 14.87 21.89 24.80
N VAL A 202 16.00 21.17 24.70
CA VAL A 202 16.44 20.53 23.47
C VAL A 202 16.29 19.04 23.66
N ILE A 203 15.58 18.38 22.72
CA ILE A 203 15.40 16.93 22.73
C ILE A 203 16.56 16.28 21.99
N ASP A 204 17.14 15.26 22.60
CA ASP A 204 18.09 14.37 21.94
C ASP A 204 17.30 13.31 21.17
N TRP A 205 17.00 13.59 19.90
CA TRP A 205 16.22 12.70 19.04
C TRP A 205 16.94 11.39 18.74
N GLU A 206 18.27 11.38 18.69
CA GLU A 206 19.06 10.18 18.47
C GLU A 206 18.92 9.19 19.65
N ALA A 207 19.04 9.70 20.88
CA ALA A 207 18.84 8.89 22.08
C ALA A 207 17.38 8.44 22.25
N THR A 208 16.44 9.33 21.91
CA THR A 208 15.01 9.02 21.97
C THR A 208 14.66 7.93 20.96
N ALA A 209 15.14 8.05 19.72
CA ALA A 209 14.88 7.08 18.67
C ALA A 209 15.39 5.68 19.02
N ARG A 210 16.62 5.57 19.55
CA ARG A 210 17.14 4.29 20.07
C ARG A 210 16.22 3.59 21.07
N SER A 211 15.47 4.36 21.86
CA SER A 211 14.57 3.81 22.87
C SER A 211 13.18 3.48 22.29
N ILE A 212 12.67 4.33 21.39
CA ILE A 212 11.34 4.16 20.81
C ILE A 212 11.33 3.05 19.76
N MET A 213 12.40 2.90 18.98
CA MET A 213 12.47 1.91 17.89
C MET A 213 12.43 0.46 18.36
N PHE A 214 12.45 0.18 19.67
CA PHE A 214 12.15 -1.17 20.18
C PHE A 214 10.69 -1.60 19.97
N ASP A 215 9.76 -0.64 19.81
CA ASP A 215 8.33 -0.89 19.58
C ASP A 215 7.94 -0.80 18.08
N TYR A 216 8.92 -0.60 17.19
CA TYR A 216 8.69 -0.39 15.76
C TYR A 216 9.67 -1.20 14.91
N PHE A 217 9.30 -1.43 13.66
CA PHE A 217 10.15 -2.03 12.65
C PHE A 217 10.33 -1.07 11.47
N GLU A 218 11.49 -1.13 10.84
CA GLU A 218 11.84 -0.36 9.66
C GLU A 218 12.39 -1.29 8.58
N SER A 219 11.98 -1.04 7.34
CA SER A 219 12.64 -1.58 6.15
C SER A 219 12.47 -0.63 4.96
N ASN A 220 13.57 -0.29 4.28
CA ASN A 220 13.60 0.60 3.11
C ASN A 220 12.94 1.99 3.33
N GLY A 221 13.07 2.51 4.54
CA GLY A 221 12.47 3.74 5.04
C GLY A 221 11.00 3.61 5.44
N HIS A 222 10.38 2.42 5.35
CA HIS A 222 8.98 2.18 5.72
C HIS A 222 8.87 1.73 7.17
N TYR A 223 8.08 2.45 7.97
CA TYR A 223 7.96 2.23 9.41
C TYR A 223 6.63 1.56 9.77
N PHE A 224 6.71 0.54 10.62
CA PHE A 224 5.59 -0.25 11.11
C PHE A 224 5.64 -0.34 12.63
N LYS A 225 4.49 -0.43 13.30
CA LYS A 225 4.44 -0.74 14.73
C LYS A 225 4.52 -2.23 14.97
N SER A 226 5.43 -2.66 15.86
CA SER A 226 5.65 -4.06 16.22
C SER A 226 4.42 -4.76 16.83
#